data_AF-A0AAE1PR75-F1
#
_entry.id   AF-A0AAE1PR75-F1
#
_cell.length_a   1.000
_cell.length_b   1.000
_cell.length_c   1.000
_cell.angle_alpha   90.00
_cell.angle_beta   90.00
_cell.angle_gamma   90.00
#
_symmetry.space_group_name_H-M   'P 1'
#
loop_
_entity.id
_entity.type
_entity.pdbx_description
1 polymer ?
#
loop_
_entity_poly.entity_id
_entity_poly.type
_entity_poly.pdbx_seq_one_letter_code
_entity_poly.pdbx_strand_id
1 'polypeptide(L)'
;MSGVTTCLRFPGQLNSDLRKLSVNMVPFPRLHFFVAGFAPLTSRGSKVYRNLSVLDLTQQMFDPRNLLADCDPRHGRFLTVAAIFRGPMISMREVEEQM
;
A
#
# COMPACT_ATOMS: atom_id res chain seq x y z
N MET A 1 5.73 6.81 6.42
CA MET A 1 4.61 7.68 6.88
C MET A 1 3.94 8.54 5.80
N SER A 2 4.68 9.16 4.86
CA SER A 2 4.05 9.95 3.79
C SER A 2 3.06 9.14 2.92
N GLY A 3 3.35 7.86 2.66
CA GLY A 3 2.48 6.96 1.89
C GLY A 3 1.08 6.81 2.47
N VAL A 4 0.97 6.35 3.72
CA VAL A 4 -0.31 6.07 4.41
C VAL A 4 -1.20 7.30 4.60
N THR A 5 -0.63 8.49 4.72
CA THR A 5 -1.39 9.75 4.88
C THR A 5 -1.74 10.42 3.55
N THR A 6 -1.42 9.80 2.41
CA THR A 6 -1.62 10.43 1.08
C THR A 6 -3.09 10.77 0.84
N CYS A 7 -4.02 9.86 1.16
CA CYS A 7 -5.45 10.05 1.00
C CYS A 7 -6.04 11.19 1.85
N LEU A 8 -5.35 11.59 2.93
CA LEU A 8 -5.77 12.69 3.80
C LEU A 8 -5.20 14.05 3.35
N ARG A 9 -4.09 14.03 2.61
CA ARG A 9 -3.34 15.25 2.22
C ARG A 9 -3.65 15.72 0.81
N PHE A 10 -4.11 14.82 -0.06
CA PHE A 10 -4.44 15.11 -1.45
C PHE A 10 -5.90 14.76 -1.72
N PRO A 11 -6.58 15.53 -2.59
CA PRO A 11 -7.96 15.24 -2.94
C PRO A 11 -8.05 13.87 -3.63
N GLY A 12 -8.90 13.01 -3.10
CA GLY A 12 -9.17 11.67 -3.61
C GLY A 12 -10.50 11.16 -3.06
N GLN A 13 -11.13 10.22 -3.77
CA GLN A 13 -12.46 9.71 -3.38
C GLN A 13 -12.37 8.61 -2.30
N LEU A 14 -11.29 7.83 -2.30
CA LEU A 14 -11.10 6.69 -1.39
C LEU A 14 -10.31 7.10 -0.14
N ASN A 15 -10.80 6.71 1.05
CA ASN A 15 -10.15 6.95 2.35
C ASN A 15 -9.78 8.43 2.61
N SER A 16 -10.61 9.37 2.13
CA SER A 16 -10.37 10.82 2.23
C SER A 16 -10.30 11.35 3.65
N ASP A 17 -10.92 10.63 4.59
CA ASP A 17 -11.04 11.04 6.00
C ASP A 17 -10.69 9.86 6.92
N LEU A 18 -10.20 10.16 8.13
CA LEU A 18 -9.88 9.13 9.13
C LEU A 18 -11.07 8.23 9.46
N ARG A 19 -12.28 8.78 9.47
CA ARG A 19 -13.51 8.01 9.68
C ARG A 19 -13.71 6.98 8.56
N LYS A 20 -13.55 7.37 7.30
CA LYS A 20 -13.70 6.47 6.15
C LYS A 20 -12.61 5.39 6.14
N LEU A 21 -11.37 5.78 6.45
CA LEU A 21 -10.26 4.84 6.60
C LEU A 21 -10.57 3.81 7.68
N SER A 22 -11.05 4.24 8.85
CA SER A 22 -11.42 3.34 9.94
C SER A 22 -12.55 2.39 9.55
N VAL A 23 -13.58 2.87 8.85
CA VAL A 23 -14.71 2.04 8.40
C VAL A 23 -14.25 0.95 7.42
N ASN A 24 -13.35 1.31 6.49
CA ASN A 24 -12.86 0.37 5.49
C ASN A 24 -11.83 -0.63 6.04
N MET A 25 -11.02 -0.22 7.02
CA MET A 25 -9.88 -1.01 7.49
C MET A 25 -10.11 -1.75 8.81
N VAL A 26 -11.08 -1.34 9.63
CA VAL A 26 -11.31 -1.93 10.97
C VAL A 26 -12.66 -2.68 10.99
N PRO A 27 -12.69 -3.97 10.62
CA PRO A 27 -13.92 -4.77 10.65
C PRO A 27 -14.39 -5.07 12.08
N PHE A 28 -13.47 -5.15 13.04
CA PHE A 28 -13.75 -5.37 14.46
C PHE A 28 -13.02 -4.34 15.31
N PRO A 29 -13.67 -3.68 16.29
CA PRO A 29 -13.05 -2.60 17.07
C PRO A 29 -11.75 -2.97 17.77
N ARG A 30 -11.57 -4.25 18.14
CA ARG A 30 -10.34 -4.74 18.79
C ARG A 30 -9.19 -5.02 17.82
N LEU A 31 -9.48 -5.16 16.52
CA LEU A 31 -8.51 -5.46 15.46
C LEU A 31 -8.21 -4.20 14.65
N HIS A 32 -7.67 -3.17 15.30
CA HIS A 32 -7.35 -1.87 14.70
C HIS A 32 -5.84 -1.63 14.55
N PHE A 33 -5.03 -2.69 14.66
CA PHE A 33 -3.58 -2.63 14.45
C PHE A 33 -3.26 -2.89 12.97
N PHE A 34 -2.57 -1.94 12.34
CA PHE A 34 -2.22 -2.03 10.93
C PHE A 34 -0.76 -2.40 10.75
N VAL A 35 -0.50 -3.24 9.75
CA VAL A 35 0.83 -3.49 9.23
C VAL A 35 1.01 -2.62 8.00
N ALA A 36 1.94 -1.67 8.06
CA ALA A 36 2.27 -0.82 6.92
C ALA A 36 3.37 -1.46 6.09
N GLY A 37 3.23 -1.44 4.77
CA GLY A 37 4.27 -1.81 3.82
C GLY A 37 4.60 -0.65 2.88
N PHE A 38 5.78 -0.70 2.26
CA PHE A 38 6.15 0.26 1.22
C PHE A 38 6.94 -0.44 0.12
N ALA A 39 6.47 -0.29 -1.11
CA ALA A 39 7.20 -0.72 -2.31
C ALA A 39 7.34 0.48 -3.27
N PRO A 40 8.51 0.68 -3.87
CA PRO A 40 9.74 -0.12 -3.76
C PRO A 40 10.67 0.36 -2.63
N LEU A 41 11.32 -0.55 -1.91
CA LEU A 41 12.44 -0.21 -1.00
C LEU A 41 13.75 -0.12 -1.80
N THR A 42 14.14 1.10 -2.17
CA THR A 42 15.36 1.34 -2.97
C THR A 42 16.25 2.37 -2.29
N SER A 43 17.57 2.19 -2.42
CA SER A 43 18.55 3.20 -2.05
C SER A 43 18.45 4.41 -2.98
N ARG A 44 18.83 5.59 -2.48
CA ARG A 44 18.74 6.86 -3.24
C ARG A 44 19.48 6.81 -4.58
N GLY A 45 20.60 6.07 -4.66
CA GLY A 45 21.40 5.93 -5.88
C GLY A 45 20.89 4.88 -6.87
N SER A 46 20.06 3.92 -6.44
CA SER A 46 19.58 2.82 -7.29
C SER A 46 18.32 3.16 -8.11
N LYS A 47 17.70 4.31 -7.85
CA LYS A 47 16.39 4.69 -8.42
C LYS A 47 16.43 4.86 -9.95
N VAL A 48 17.56 5.29 -10.51
CA VAL A 48 17.71 5.55 -11.96
C VAL A 48 17.81 4.25 -12.76
N TYR A 49 18.25 3.16 -12.13
CA TYR A 49 18.53 1.88 -12.80
C TYR A 49 17.39 0.88 -12.72
N ARG A 50 16.28 1.20 -12.03
CA ARG A 50 15.12 0.32 -11.88
C ARG A 50 13.92 0.89 -12.63
N ASN A 51 13.56 0.24 -13.72
CA ASN A 51 12.23 0.38 -14.29
C ASN A 51 11.29 -0.55 -13.52
N LEU A 52 10.23 -0.01 -12.92
CA LEU A 52 9.30 -0.76 -12.09
C LEU A 52 7.92 -0.69 -12.74
N SER A 53 7.35 -1.87 -13.03
CA SER A 53 5.98 -1.97 -13.52
C SER A 53 4.97 -1.97 -12.38
N VAL A 54 3.69 -1.73 -12.70
CA VAL A 54 2.60 -1.85 -11.71
C VAL A 54 2.55 -3.27 -11.15
N LEU A 55 2.72 -4.30 -11.99
CA LEU A 55 2.76 -5.70 -11.58
C LEU A 55 3.87 -5.95 -10.54
N ASP A 56 5.09 -5.46 -10.79
CA ASP A 56 6.21 -5.65 -9.85
C ASP A 56 5.92 -5.00 -8.49
N LEU A 57 5.29 -3.83 -8.50
CA LEU A 57 4.91 -3.12 -7.28
C LEU A 57 3.81 -3.86 -6.51
N THR A 58 2.81 -4.39 -7.22
CA THR A 58 1.72 -5.17 -6.61
C THR A 58 2.24 -6.46 -6.00
N GLN A 59 3.14 -7.19 -6.69
CA GLN A 59 3.78 -8.39 -6.12
C GLN A 59 4.64 -8.05 -4.90
N GLN A 60 5.40 -6.96 -4.95
CA GLN A 60 6.22 -6.49 -3.84
C GLN A 60 5.40 -6.09 -2.60
N MET A 61 4.15 -5.67 -2.77
CA MET A 61 3.26 -5.32 -1.65
C MET A 61 3.01 -6.51 -0.71
N PHE A 62 3.02 -7.74 -1.23
CA PHE A 62 2.81 -8.97 -0.45
C PHE A 62 4.10 -9.66 0.00
N ASP A 63 5.27 -9.07 -0.31
CA ASP A 63 6.56 -9.60 0.14
C ASP A 63 6.82 -9.17 1.59
N PRO A 64 7.08 -10.10 2.54
CA PRO A 64 7.42 -9.76 3.93
C PRO A 64 8.56 -8.76 4.05
N ARG A 65 9.51 -8.75 3.10
CA ARG A 65 10.68 -7.86 3.12
C ARG A 65 10.33 -6.38 2.98
N ASN A 66 9.14 -6.07 2.46
CA ASN A 66 8.68 -4.69 2.25
C ASN A 66 7.74 -4.20 3.36
N LEU A 67 7.48 -5.04 4.38
CA LEU A 67 6.69 -4.66 5.53
C LEU A 67 7.56 -3.91 6.55
N LEU A 68 6.93 -2.94 7.23
CA LEU A 68 7.56 -2.14 8.28
C LEU A 68 7.37 -2.74 9.67
N ALA A 69 6.79 -3.93 9.75
CA ALA A 69 6.69 -4.73 10.95
C ALA A 69 7.27 -6.11 10.67
N ASP A 70 7.90 -6.71 11.68
CA ASP A 70 8.44 -8.06 11.59
C ASP A 70 7.30 -9.08 11.71
N CYS A 71 6.60 -9.28 10.60
CA CYS A 71 5.54 -10.27 10.48
C CYS A 71 5.52 -10.85 9.07
N ASP A 72 5.30 -12.16 8.95
CA ASP A 72 5.15 -12.80 7.66
C ASP A 72 3.66 -12.83 7.27
N PRO A 73 3.24 -12.10 6.21
CA PRO A 73 1.84 -12.06 5.79
C PRO A 73 1.32 -13.43 5.32
N ARG A 74 2.22 -14.36 4.96
CA ARG A 74 1.87 -15.72 4.49
C ARG A 74 1.37 -16.63 5.60
N HIS A 75 1.77 -16.36 6.85
CA HIS A 75 1.31 -17.12 8.01
C HIS A 75 -0.05 -16.62 8.56
N GLY A 76 -0.67 -15.63 7.92
CA GLY A 76 -1.94 -15.05 8.33
C GLY A 76 -2.95 -14.97 7.18
N ARG A 77 -4.03 -14.23 7.43
CA ARG A 77 -5.02 -13.86 6.41
C ARG A 77 -5.23 -12.35 6.46
N PHE A 78 -5.34 -11.73 5.29
CA PHE A 78 -5.71 -10.33 5.19
C PHE A 78 -7.21 -10.19 5.44
N LEU A 79 -7.58 -9.33 6.40
CA LEU A 79 -8.99 -8.95 6.61
C LEU A 79 -9.36 -7.76 5.72
N THR A 80 -8.49 -6.76 5.68
CA THR A 80 -8.65 -5.51 4.94
C THR A 80 -7.28 -5.07 4.45
N VAL A 81 -7.21 -4.50 3.24
CA VAL A 81 -5.97 -3.98 2.64
C VAL A 81 -6.29 -2.66 1.96
N ALA A 82 -5.46 -1.65 2.17
CA ALA A 82 -5.50 -0.40 1.43
C ALA A 82 -4.19 -0.24 0.65
N ALA A 83 -4.27 -0.36 -0.67
CA ALA A 83 -3.16 -0.09 -1.57
C ALA A 83 -3.22 1.37 -2.04
N ILE A 84 -2.09 2.09 -1.98
CA ILE A 84 -2.00 3.48 -2.41
C ILE A 84 -0.89 3.58 -3.46
N PHE A 85 -1.28 3.62 -4.73
CA PHE A 85 -0.36 3.80 -5.85
C PHE A 85 -0.09 5.29 -6.08
N ARG A 86 1.17 5.67 -6.31
CA ARG A 86 1.58 7.06 -6.52
C ARG A 86 2.60 7.16 -7.66
N GLY A 87 2.29 7.95 -8.68
CA GLY A 87 3.21 8.23 -9.78
C GLY A 87 2.49 8.92 -10.94
N PRO A 88 3.22 9.70 -11.77
CA PRO A 88 2.62 10.42 -12.91
C PRO A 88 2.22 9.50 -14.08
N MET A 89 2.68 8.25 -14.08
CA MET A 89 2.55 7.32 -15.21
C MET A 89 1.91 5.99 -14.76
N ILE A 90 0.92 6.07 -13.86
CA ILE A 90 0.18 4.89 -13.40
C ILE A 90 -1.17 4.88 -14.11
N SER A 91 -1.40 3.84 -14.92
CA SER A 91 -2.70 3.60 -15.54
C SER A 91 -3.63 2.95 -14.51
N MET A 92 -4.79 3.55 -14.25
CA MET A 92 -5.79 2.99 -13.33
C MET A 92 -6.27 1.60 -13.80
N ARG A 93 -6.35 1.41 -15.12
CA ARG A 93 -6.73 0.12 -15.71
C ARG A 93 -5.71 -0.96 -15.42
N GLU A 94 -4.41 -0.66 -15.54
CA GLU A 94 -3.36 -1.64 -15.22
C GLU A 94 -3.35 -1.98 -13.74
N VAL A 95 -3.66 -1.02 -12.85
CA VAL A 95 -3.79 -1.31 -11.42
C VAL A 95 -4.94 -2.28 -11.15
N GLU A 96 -6.08 -2.09 -11.81
CA GLU A 96 -7.25 -2.96 -11.65
C GLU A 96 -7.06 -4.35 -12.26
N GLU A 97 -6.35 -4.47 -13.38
CA GLU A 97 -6.05 -5.77 -13.99
C GLU A 97 -5.02 -6.60 -13.21
N GLN A 98 -4.15 -5.95 -12.41
CA GLN A 98 -3.06 -6.60 -11.69
C GLN A 98 -3.35 -6.85 -10.20
N MET A 99 -4.49 -6.38 -9.69
CA MET A 99 -4.90 -6.49 -8.28
C MET A 99 -6.01 -7.53 -8.11
#